data_AF-A0A382AGF6-F1
#
_entry.id   AF-A0A382AGF6-F1
#
_cell.length_a   1.000
_cell.length_b   1.000
_cell.length_c   1.000
_cell.angle_alpha   90.00
_cell.angle_beta   90.00
_cell.angle_gamma   90.00
#
_symmetry.space_group_name_H-M   'P 1'
#
loop_
_entity.id
_entity.type
_entity.pdbx_description
1 polymer ?
#
loop_
_entity_poly.entity_id
_entity_poly.type
_entity_poly.pdbx_seq_one_letter_code
_entity_poly.pdbx_strand_id
1 'polypeptide(L)' 'VDILVALENNSGSIHRMSLEALAAGQKLASEMNLSLSMLA' A
#
# COMPACT_ATOMS: atom_id res chain seq x y z
N VAL A 1 -12.43 4.86 -0.76
CA VAL A 1 -11.11 4.30 -1.09
C VAL A 1 -11.35 3.12 -2.00
N ASP A 2 -10.57 2.98 -3.06
CA ASP A 2 -10.72 1.90 -4.03
C ASP A 2 -9.65 0.81 -3.82
N ILE A 3 -8.44 1.22 -3.43
CA ILE A 3 -7.33 0.34 -3.05
C ILE A 3 -6.93 0.62 -1.60
N LEU A 4 -6.98 -0.41 -0.76
CA LEU A 4 -6.48 -0.35 0.61
C LEU A 4 -5.23 -1.23 0.75
N VAL A 5 -4.13 -0.64 1.19
CA VAL A 5 -2.88 -1.38 1.50
C VAL A 5 -2.72 -1.44 3.01
N ALA A 6 -2.70 -2.65 3.57
CA ALA A 6 -2.36 -2.88 4.97
C ALA A 6 -0.84 -2.98 5.12
N LEU A 7 -0.27 -2.13 5.98
CA LEU A 7 1.14 -2.16 6.33
C LEU A 7 1.33 -3.15 7.48
N GLU A 8 1.89 -4.30 7.17
CA GLU A 8 2.35 -5.26 8.17
C GLU A 8 3.62 -4.68 8.80
N ASN A 9 3.63 -4.64 10.13
CA ASN A 9 4.80 -4.25 10.90
C ASN A 9 5.16 -5.37 11.89
N ASN A 10 6.45 -5.47 12.19
CA ASN A 10 6.94 -6.24 13.32
C ASN A 10 7.80 -5.32 14.19
N SER A 11 7.30 -5.03 15.39
CA SER A 11 8.00 -4.21 16.39
C SER A 11 8.46 -2.85 15.84
N GLY A 12 7.60 -2.20 15.05
CA GLY A 12 7.85 -0.89 14.44
C GLY A 12 8.63 -0.91 13.13
N SER A 13 9.08 -2.07 12.66
CA SER A 13 9.66 -2.24 11.32
C SER A 13 8.59 -2.71 10.33
N ILE A 14 8.31 -1.90 9.30
CA ILE A 14 7.39 -2.28 8.23
C ILE A 14 8.00 -3.41 7.41
N HIS A 15 7.22 -4.45 7.16
CA HIS A 15 7.63 -5.58 6.33
C HIS A 15 7.88 -5.12 4.90
N ARG A 16 8.95 -5.63 4.28
CA ARG A 16 9.32 -5.30 2.89
C ARG A 16 8.16 -5.55 1.92
N MET A 17 7.40 -6.62 2.13
CA MET A 17 6.24 -6.96 1.31
C MET A 17 5.19 -5.84 1.31
N SER A 18 4.94 -5.19 2.45
CA SER A 18 3.99 -4.07 2.54
C SER A 18 4.47 -2.83 1.79
N LEU A 19 5.78 -2.58 1.74
CA LEU A 19 6.35 -1.50 0.94
C LEU A 19 6.22 -1.80 -0.57
N GLU A 20 6.44 -3.05 -0.97
CA GLU A 20 6.27 -3.49 -2.37
C GLU A 20 4.81 -3.44 -2.79
N ALA A 21 3.88 -3.86 -1.92
CA ALA A 21 2.44 -3.74 -2.14
C ALA A 21 1.99 -2.27 -2.25
N LEU A 22 2.55 -1.38 -1.42
CA LEU A 22 2.29 0.06 -1.50
C LEU A 22 2.74 0.63 -2.85
N ALA A 23 3.98 0.33 -3.28
CA ALA A 23 4.51 0.83 -4.54
C ALA A 23 3.70 0.32 -5.75
N ALA A 24 3.35 -0.97 -5.76
CA ALA A 24 2.50 -1.55 -6.80
C ALA A 24 1.09 -0.93 -6.79
N GLY A 25 0.49 -0.76 -5.62
CA GLY A 25 -0.82 -0.14 -5.45
C GLY A 25 -0.84 1.32 -5.92
N GLN A 26 0.22 2.09 -5.63
CA GLN A 26 0.35 3.48 -6.09
C GLN A 26 0.42 3.56 -7.61
N LYS A 27 1.20 2.68 -8.25
CA LYS A 27 1.30 2.60 -9.71
C LYS A 27 -0.05 2.25 -10.33
N LEU A 28 -0.72 1.22 -9.81
CA LEU A 28 -2.04 0.80 -10.27
C LEU A 28 -3.08 1.91 -10.12
N ALA A 29 -3.11 2.56 -8.96
CA ALA A 29 -4.03 3.66 -8.66
C ALA A 29 -3.87 4.82 -9.66
N SER A 30 -2.62 5.17 -9.97
CA SER A 30 -2.31 6.21 -10.94
C SER A 30 -2.73 5.86 -12.37
N GLU A 31 -2.56 4.60 -12.79
CA GLU A 31 -2.92 4.16 -14.14
C GLU A 31 -4.43 4.03 -14.35
N MET A 32 -5.16 3.71 -13.29
CA MET A 32 -6.61 3.46 -13.32
C MET A 32 -7.44 4.64 -12.80
N ASN A 33 -6.80 5.76 -12.41
CA ASN A 33 -7.45 6.90 -11.77
C ASN A 33 -8.27 6.50 -10.52
N LEU A 34 -7.69 5.65 -9.67
CA LEU A 34 -8.29 5.15 -8.44
C LEU A 34 -7.69 5.84 -7.21
N SER A 35 -8.42 5.82 -6.10
CA SER A 35 -7.94 6.30 -4.81
C SER A 35 -7.27 5.17 -3.99
N LEU A 36 -6.08 5.44 -3.46
CA LEU A 36 -5.34 4.55 -2.57
C LEU A 36 -5.29 5.09 -1.14
N SER A 37 -5.49 4.22 -0.15
CA SER A 37 -5.25 4.51 1.27
C SER A 37 -4.37 3.43 1.90
N MET A 38 -3.71 3.78 2.99
CA MET A 38 -2.93 2.87 3.80
C MET A 38 -3.61 2.65 5.16
N LEU A 39 -3.50 1.43 5.69
CA LEU A 39 -3.81 1.09 7.08
C LEU A 39 -2.48 0.68 7.74
N ALA A 40 -2.04 1.44 8.74
CA ALA A 40 -0.73 1.30 9.38
C ALA A 40 -0.82 0.73 10.79
#